data_AF-A0A060BUP6-F1
#
_entry.id   AF-A0A060BUP6-F1
#
_cell.length_a   1.000
_cell.length_b   1.000
_cell.length_c   1.000
_cell.angle_alpha   90.00
_cell.angle_beta   90.00
_cell.angle_gamma   90.00
#
_symmetry.space_group_name_H-M   'P 1'
#
loop_
_entity.id
_entity.type
_entity.pdbx_description
1 polymer ?
#
loop_
_entity_poly.entity_id
_entity_poly.type
_entity_poly.pdbx_seq_one_letter_code
_entity_poly.pdbx_strand_id
1 'polypeptide(L)'
;MTLAYMRYGTAHGTPSVMTVHNLAFQGRFGAGIFGELDLPGVAMSLDGVEYYGGVGYLKAGLQSAWAITTVSPTYADEIRTPEFGMGLDGLIEMRADDLRGIVNGIDVDVWNPSSDKHLKAGFSAKTLKNRAANRVVVEDRFGLVHDDSPLFCVISRLT
;
A
#
# COMPACT_ATOMS: atom_id res chain seq x y z
N MET A 1 -0.45 1.20 -15.83
CA MET A 1 -0.45 1.11 -17.31
C MET A 1 -0.32 -0.31 -17.85
N THR A 2 0.53 -1.19 -17.31
CA THR A 2 0.67 -2.59 -17.78
C THR A 2 -0.65 -3.30 -18.04
N LEU A 3 -1.62 -3.20 -17.12
CA LEU A 3 -2.92 -3.88 -17.28
C LEU A 3 -3.78 -3.29 -18.41
N ALA A 4 -3.66 -1.99 -18.69
CA ALA A 4 -4.31 -1.39 -19.86
C ALA A 4 -3.68 -1.93 -21.16
N TYR A 5 -2.35 -2.04 -21.23
CA TYR A 5 -1.69 -2.66 -22.38
C TYR A 5 -2.07 -4.13 -22.56
N MET A 6 -2.20 -4.89 -21.47
CA MET A 6 -2.70 -6.26 -21.54
C MET A 6 -4.11 -6.31 -22.12
N ARG A 7 -5.03 -5.49 -21.60
CA ARG A 7 -6.43 -5.45 -22.03
C ARG A 7 -6.61 -5.09 -23.50
N TYR A 8 -5.84 -4.12 -24.00
CA TYR A 8 -5.93 -3.66 -25.39
C TYR A 8 -4.94 -4.36 -26.34
N GLY A 9 -4.13 -5.29 -25.83
CA GLY A 9 -3.13 -6.03 -26.59
C GLY A 9 -3.43 -7.52 -26.71
N THR A 10 -2.39 -8.29 -27.02
CA THR A 10 -2.50 -9.74 -27.25
C THR A 10 -2.76 -10.54 -25.96
N ALA A 11 -2.54 -9.95 -24.79
CA ALA A 11 -2.66 -10.61 -23.49
C ALA A 11 -4.04 -10.41 -22.81
N HIS A 12 -5.06 -9.93 -23.52
CA HIS A 12 -6.36 -9.51 -22.97
C HIS A 12 -7.11 -10.56 -22.13
N GLY A 13 -6.89 -11.86 -22.39
CA GLY A 13 -7.50 -12.96 -21.62
C GLY A 13 -6.68 -13.43 -20.41
N THR A 14 -5.51 -12.82 -20.15
CA THR A 14 -4.60 -13.29 -19.09
C THR A 14 -5.03 -12.72 -17.74
N PRO A 15 -5.23 -13.57 -16.70
CA PRO A 15 -5.49 -13.10 -15.35
C PRO A 15 -4.41 -12.16 -14.84
N SER A 16 -4.85 -11.11 -14.14
CA SER A 16 -3.98 -10.08 -13.62
C SER A 16 -4.47 -9.55 -12.28
N VAL A 17 -3.53 -9.24 -11.39
CA VAL A 17 -3.83 -8.66 -10.08
C VAL A 17 -3.18 -7.29 -9.99
N MET A 18 -3.94 -6.29 -9.55
CA MET A 18 -3.40 -4.98 -9.19
C MET A 18 -3.41 -4.79 -7.68
N THR A 19 -2.25 -4.58 -7.08
CA THR A 19 -2.16 -4.20 -5.67
C THR A 19 -2.06 -2.69 -5.52
N VAL A 20 -2.98 -2.09 -4.76
CA VAL A 20 -2.94 -0.66 -4.43
C VAL A 20 -2.34 -0.49 -3.04
N HIS A 21 -1.14 0.08 -2.97
CA HIS A 21 -0.46 0.38 -1.69
C HIS A 21 -0.76 1.78 -1.17
N ASN A 22 -1.10 2.71 -2.07
CA ASN A 22 -1.36 4.10 -1.71
C ASN A 22 -2.21 4.78 -2.79
N LEU A 23 -3.44 5.16 -2.46
CA LEU A 23 -4.36 5.85 -3.39
C LEU A 23 -3.98 7.31 -3.69
N ALA A 24 -3.10 7.94 -2.93
CA ALA A 24 -2.69 9.32 -3.18
C ALA A 24 -1.88 9.46 -4.48
N PHE A 25 -1.14 8.41 -4.87
CA PHE A 25 -0.29 8.43 -6.06
C PHE A 25 -1.00 7.82 -7.27
N GLN A 26 -1.95 8.57 -7.82
CA GLN A 26 -2.83 8.05 -8.89
C GLN A 26 -2.23 8.11 -10.30
N GLY A 27 -1.18 8.92 -10.51
CA GLY A 27 -0.64 9.20 -11.84
C GLY A 27 -1.69 9.84 -12.75
N ARG A 28 -2.17 11.04 -12.37
CA ARG A 28 -3.09 11.84 -13.18
C ARG A 28 -2.28 12.74 -14.12
N PHE A 29 -2.61 12.70 -15.41
CA PHE A 29 -1.97 13.50 -16.44
C PHE A 29 -3.01 14.15 -17.34
N GLY A 30 -2.65 15.25 -18.01
CA GLY A 30 -3.52 15.83 -19.05
C GLY A 30 -3.64 14.92 -20.27
N ALA A 31 -4.74 15.06 -21.04
CA ALA A 31 -4.99 14.22 -22.21
C ALA A 31 -3.89 14.24 -23.28
N GLY A 32 -3.06 15.29 -23.31
CA GLY A 32 -1.97 15.44 -24.29
C GLY A 32 -0.97 14.28 -24.29
N ILE A 33 -0.81 13.56 -23.17
CA ILE A 33 0.10 12.42 -23.10
C ILE A 33 -0.43 11.18 -23.84
N PHE A 34 -1.73 11.11 -24.15
CA PHE A 34 -2.37 9.87 -24.61
C PHE A 34 -1.75 9.34 -25.91
N GLY A 35 -1.37 10.24 -26.83
CA GLY A 35 -0.73 9.87 -28.10
C GLY A 35 0.64 9.19 -27.93
N GLU A 36 1.31 9.41 -26.80
CA GLU A 36 2.61 8.81 -26.49
C GLU A 36 2.49 7.44 -25.83
N LEU A 37 1.27 7.03 -25.45
CA LEU A 37 1.05 5.77 -24.74
C LEU A 37 0.91 4.57 -25.67
N ASP A 38 0.83 4.74 -26.99
CA ASP A 38 0.67 3.65 -27.95
C ASP A 38 -0.56 2.74 -27.64
N LEU A 39 -1.64 3.37 -27.17
CA LEU A 39 -2.93 2.73 -26.94
C LEU A 39 -3.88 3.00 -28.10
N PRO A 40 -4.77 2.05 -28.46
CA PRO A 40 -5.78 2.31 -29.47
C PRO A 40 -6.74 3.40 -28.99
N GLY A 41 -7.30 4.19 -29.90
CA GLY A 41 -8.16 5.34 -29.56
C GLY A 41 -9.35 4.98 -28.65
N VAL A 42 -9.87 3.76 -28.75
CA VAL A 42 -10.95 3.24 -27.87
C VAL A 42 -10.55 3.18 -26.38
N ALA A 43 -9.25 3.17 -26.07
CA ALA A 43 -8.74 3.19 -24.71
C ALA A 43 -8.95 4.55 -24.02
N MET A 44 -9.09 5.65 -24.78
CA MET A 44 -9.43 6.97 -24.23
C MET A 44 -10.93 7.07 -23.97
N SER A 45 -11.42 6.25 -23.03
CA SER A 45 -12.83 6.15 -22.65
C SER A 45 -13.00 5.97 -21.15
N LEU A 46 -14.22 6.18 -20.66
CA LEU A 46 -14.58 6.00 -19.26
C LEU A 46 -14.33 4.56 -18.78
N ASP A 47 -14.51 3.57 -19.65
CA ASP A 47 -14.17 2.17 -19.36
C ASP A 47 -12.70 1.84 -19.63
N GLY A 48 -11.90 2.82 -20.05
CA GLY A 48 -10.47 2.69 -20.37
C GLY A 48 -9.59 3.52 -19.44
N VAL A 49 -8.74 4.38 -20.00
CA VAL A 49 -7.74 5.15 -19.26
C VAL A 49 -8.17 6.59 -18.93
N GLU A 50 -9.27 7.06 -19.51
CA GLU A 50 -9.75 8.43 -19.33
C GLU A 50 -10.12 8.67 -17.87
N TYR A 51 -9.74 9.83 -17.35
CA TYR A 51 -10.10 10.25 -16.01
C TYR A 51 -10.16 11.78 -15.90
N TYR A 52 -11.37 12.33 -15.73
CA TYR A 52 -11.67 13.76 -15.63
C TYR A 52 -11.05 14.61 -16.76
N GLY A 53 -11.21 14.17 -18.00
CA GLY A 53 -10.66 14.82 -19.20
C GLY A 53 -9.17 14.61 -19.39
N GLY A 54 -8.53 13.79 -18.56
CA GLY A 54 -7.12 13.43 -18.64
C GLY A 54 -6.91 11.92 -18.72
N VAL A 55 -5.70 11.48 -18.39
CA VAL A 55 -5.31 10.07 -18.30
C VAL A 55 -5.00 9.73 -16.84
N GLY A 56 -5.63 8.67 -16.32
CA GLY A 56 -5.38 8.18 -14.96
C GLY A 56 -4.70 6.81 -14.96
N TYR A 57 -3.44 6.73 -14.53
CA TYR A 57 -2.67 5.48 -14.56
C TYR A 57 -3.18 4.44 -13.56
N LEU A 58 -3.48 4.87 -12.33
CA LEU A 58 -4.09 4.01 -11.31
C LEU A 58 -5.49 3.58 -11.74
N LYS A 59 -6.30 4.54 -12.19
CA LYS A 59 -7.65 4.30 -12.73
C LYS A 59 -7.63 3.24 -13.84
N ALA A 60 -6.74 3.38 -14.81
CA ALA A 60 -6.57 2.45 -15.92
C ALA A 60 -6.22 1.03 -15.44
N GLY A 61 -5.37 0.94 -14.41
CA GLY A 61 -5.03 -0.33 -13.77
C GLY A 61 -6.22 -0.98 -13.07
N LEU A 62 -6.93 -0.23 -12.22
CA LEU A 62 -8.13 -0.69 -11.50
C LEU A 62 -9.20 -1.17 -12.46
N GLN A 63 -9.47 -0.39 -13.51
CA GLN A 63 -10.45 -0.71 -14.53
C GLN A 63 -10.11 -1.99 -15.32
N SER A 64 -8.82 -2.27 -15.53
CA SER A 64 -8.36 -3.36 -16.40
C SER A 64 -7.96 -4.63 -15.65
N ALA A 65 -7.79 -4.56 -14.33
CA ALA A 65 -7.39 -5.70 -13.51
C ALA A 65 -8.47 -6.79 -13.52
N TRP A 66 -8.07 -8.06 -13.37
CA TRP A 66 -9.02 -9.13 -13.05
C TRP A 66 -9.36 -9.07 -11.56
N ALA A 67 -8.36 -9.04 -10.69
CA ALA A 67 -8.56 -8.86 -9.26
C ALA A 67 -7.76 -7.66 -8.73
N ILE A 68 -8.27 -7.05 -7.66
CA ILE A 68 -7.63 -5.92 -7.00
C ILE A 68 -7.27 -6.35 -5.58
N THR A 69 -6.06 -6.04 -5.14
CA THR A 69 -5.67 -6.25 -3.74
C THR A 69 -5.19 -4.97 -3.08
N THR A 70 -5.25 -4.95 -1.76
CA THR A 70 -4.66 -3.87 -0.97
C THR A 70 -4.12 -4.39 0.36
N VAL A 71 -3.50 -3.52 1.16
CA VAL A 71 -2.61 -3.91 2.27
C VAL A 71 -3.33 -4.33 3.56
N SER A 72 -4.66 -4.26 3.62
CA SER A 72 -5.46 -4.82 4.72
C SER A 72 -6.95 -4.88 4.35
N PRO A 73 -7.75 -5.75 5.00
CA PRO A 73 -9.21 -5.77 4.84
C PRO A 73 -9.85 -4.42 5.18
N THR A 74 -9.43 -3.79 6.28
CA THR A 74 -9.94 -2.48 6.68
C THR A 74 -9.66 -1.41 5.63
N TYR A 75 -8.44 -1.39 5.08
CA TYR A 75 -8.11 -0.41 4.04
C TYR A 75 -8.90 -0.68 2.75
N ALA A 76 -9.23 -1.95 2.44
CA ALA A 76 -10.12 -2.28 1.32
C ALA A 76 -11.52 -1.69 1.49
N ASP A 77 -12.05 -1.68 2.72
CA ASP A 77 -13.33 -1.06 3.03
C ASP A 77 -13.25 0.47 3.02
N GLU A 78 -12.19 1.05 3.57
CA GLU A 78 -11.99 2.51 3.62
C GLU A 78 -11.94 3.12 2.22
N ILE A 79 -11.17 2.55 1.28
CA ILE A 79 -10.94 3.15 -0.04
C ILE A 79 -12.16 3.12 -0.97
N ARG A 80 -13.24 2.47 -0.53
CA ARG A 80 -14.55 2.46 -1.20
C ARG A 80 -15.41 3.66 -0.81
N THR A 81 -15.03 4.40 0.23
CA THR A 81 -15.78 5.58 0.69
C THR A 81 -15.18 6.87 0.11
N PRO A 82 -15.98 7.94 -0.07
CA PRO A 82 -15.49 9.21 -0.59
C PRO A 82 -14.35 9.82 0.25
N GLU A 83 -14.33 9.57 1.55
CA GLU A 83 -13.34 10.11 2.49
C GLU A 83 -11.92 9.60 2.22
N PHE A 84 -11.78 8.34 1.79
CA PHE A 84 -10.47 7.70 1.59
C PHE A 84 -10.20 7.26 0.15
N GLY A 85 -11.24 7.18 -0.70
CA GLY A 85 -11.14 6.72 -2.08
C GLY A 85 -10.56 7.74 -3.05
N MET A 86 -10.33 8.99 -2.61
CA MET A 86 -9.60 10.02 -3.38
C MET A 86 -10.16 10.22 -4.80
N GLY A 87 -11.49 10.12 -4.97
CA GLY A 87 -12.19 10.25 -6.25
C GLY A 87 -12.12 9.01 -7.15
N LEU A 88 -11.62 7.87 -6.64
CA LEU A 88 -11.69 6.55 -7.26
C LEU A 88 -12.65 5.62 -6.52
N ASP A 89 -13.24 6.07 -5.40
CA ASP A 89 -14.22 5.35 -4.58
C ASP A 89 -15.32 4.71 -5.43
N GLY A 90 -15.97 5.47 -6.31
CA GLY A 90 -17.01 4.93 -7.20
C GLY A 90 -16.52 3.80 -8.11
N LEU A 91 -15.30 3.88 -8.66
CA LEU A 91 -14.73 2.81 -9.47
C LEU A 91 -14.41 1.57 -8.61
N ILE A 92 -13.85 1.79 -7.43
CA ILE A 92 -13.47 0.71 -6.53
C ILE A 92 -14.72 0.01 -5.98
N GLU A 93 -15.78 0.75 -5.67
CA GLU A 93 -17.07 0.20 -5.25
C GLU A 93 -17.72 -0.65 -6.35
N MET A 94 -17.68 -0.19 -7.61
CA MET A 94 -18.14 -1.00 -8.76
C MET A 94 -17.35 -2.31 -8.92
N ARG A 95 -16.14 -2.39 -8.36
CA ARG A 95 -15.25 -3.56 -8.41
C ARG A 95 -15.12 -4.25 -7.05
N ALA A 96 -16.04 -4.01 -6.11
CA ALA A 96 -15.93 -4.51 -4.73
C ALA A 96 -15.82 -6.04 -4.65
N ASP A 97 -16.51 -6.78 -5.53
CA ASP A 97 -16.46 -8.24 -5.58
C ASP A 97 -15.07 -8.79 -5.94
N ASP A 98 -14.29 -8.00 -6.69
CA ASP A 98 -12.92 -8.31 -7.13
C ASP A 98 -11.84 -7.78 -6.18
N LEU A 99 -12.23 -7.01 -5.16
CA LEU A 99 -11.31 -6.35 -4.22
C LEU A 99 -11.04 -7.20 -2.98
N ARG A 100 -9.76 -7.38 -2.63
CA ARG A 100 -9.35 -8.12 -1.43
C ARG A 100 -8.26 -7.41 -0.63
N GLY A 101 -8.47 -7.23 0.67
CA GLY A 101 -7.43 -6.78 1.58
C GLY A 101 -6.57 -7.94 2.09
N ILE A 102 -5.24 -7.83 1.94
CA ILE A 102 -4.26 -8.82 2.36
C ILE A 102 -3.24 -8.12 3.26
N VAL A 103 -3.19 -8.52 4.54
CA VAL A 103 -2.30 -7.93 5.54
C VAL A 103 -0.84 -8.26 5.21
N ASN A 104 0.02 -7.24 5.26
CA ASN A 104 1.46 -7.43 5.09
C ASN A 104 2.06 -8.26 6.23
N GLY A 105 3.06 -9.07 5.90
CA GLY A 105 3.89 -9.77 6.87
C GLY A 105 5.16 -9.01 7.23
N ILE A 106 5.94 -9.60 8.14
CA ILE A 106 7.34 -9.24 8.43
C ILE A 106 8.20 -10.50 8.34
N ASP A 107 9.51 -10.32 8.12
CA ASP A 107 10.48 -11.40 8.23
C ASP A 107 10.73 -11.72 9.71
N VAL A 108 10.29 -12.89 10.16
CA VAL A 108 10.38 -13.30 11.56
C VAL A 108 11.74 -13.86 11.95
N ASP A 109 12.63 -14.16 11.00
CA ASP A 109 14.00 -14.57 11.30
C ASP A 109 14.86 -13.33 11.58
N VAL A 110 14.59 -12.25 10.85
CA VAL A 110 15.20 -10.94 11.10
C VAL A 110 14.60 -10.27 12.33
N TRP A 111 13.27 -10.20 12.43
CA TRP A 111 12.55 -9.52 13.52
C TRP A 111 12.19 -10.47 14.67
N ASN A 112 13.20 -11.14 15.23
CA ASN A 112 13.03 -12.08 16.34
C ASN A 112 13.68 -11.56 17.63
N PRO A 113 12.91 -11.08 18.62
CA PRO A 113 13.48 -10.57 19.86
C PRO A 113 14.30 -11.58 20.66
N SER A 114 14.13 -12.89 20.41
CA SER A 114 14.87 -13.94 21.12
C SER A 114 16.29 -14.17 20.58
N SER A 115 16.54 -13.79 19.32
CA SER A 115 17.83 -14.00 18.63
C SER A 115 18.42 -12.74 17.99
N ASP A 116 17.70 -11.62 18.03
CA ASP A 116 18.14 -10.34 17.45
C ASP A 116 19.39 -9.82 18.16
N LYS A 117 20.50 -9.74 17.40
CA LYS A 117 21.82 -9.31 17.87
C LYS A 117 21.92 -7.79 18.03
N HIS A 118 20.94 -7.04 17.51
CA HIS A 118 20.86 -5.58 17.69
C HIS A 118 20.23 -5.19 19.03
N LEU A 119 19.60 -6.13 19.72
CA LEU A 119 19.12 -5.93 21.09
C LEU A 119 20.26 -6.14 22.09
N LYS A 120 20.25 -5.32 23.15
CA LYS A 120 21.17 -5.50 24.28
C LYS A 120 20.94 -6.84 24.99
N ALA A 121 19.67 -7.22 25.12
CA ALA A 121 19.26 -8.50 25.68
C ALA A 121 18.08 -9.08 24.90
N GLY A 122 18.23 -10.31 24.44
CA GLY A 122 17.14 -11.07 23.82
C GLY A 122 16.03 -11.39 24.82
N PHE A 123 14.80 -11.46 24.33
CA PHE A 123 13.61 -11.77 25.12
C PHE A 123 12.56 -12.54 24.33
N SER A 124 11.58 -13.09 25.05
CA SER A 124 10.44 -13.83 24.51
C SER A 124 9.17 -13.47 25.29
N ALA A 125 8.02 -13.99 24.87
CA ALA A 125 6.76 -13.87 25.61
C ALA A 125 6.89 -14.37 27.08
N LYS A 126 7.81 -15.30 27.37
CA LYS A 126 8.05 -15.82 28.73
C LYS A 126 9.12 -15.06 29.51
N THR A 127 9.90 -14.20 28.86
CA THR A 127 11.05 -13.50 29.45
C THR A 127 10.98 -11.98 29.27
N LEU A 128 9.76 -11.41 29.28
CA LEU A 128 9.53 -9.97 29.06
C LEU A 128 10.32 -9.05 30.00
N LYS A 129 10.65 -9.50 31.22
CA LYS A 129 11.51 -8.77 32.16
C LYS A 129 12.88 -8.38 31.59
N ASN A 130 13.39 -9.12 30.61
CA ASN A 130 14.66 -8.83 29.95
C ASN A 130 14.62 -7.54 29.10
N ARG A 131 13.42 -7.03 28.76
CA ARG A 131 13.26 -5.76 28.03
C ARG A 131 13.82 -4.57 28.80
N ALA A 132 13.93 -4.64 30.13
CA ALA A 132 14.50 -3.57 30.95
C ALA A 132 15.93 -3.21 30.52
N ALA A 133 16.76 -4.21 30.17
CA ALA A 133 18.12 -3.95 29.68
C ALA A 133 18.14 -3.24 28.31
N ASN A 134 17.14 -3.47 27.46
CA ASN A 134 16.98 -2.75 26.19
C ASN A 134 16.51 -1.31 26.42
N ARG A 135 15.61 -1.09 27.40
CA ARG A 135 15.12 0.25 27.77
C ARG A 135 16.27 1.18 28.17
N VAL A 136 17.17 0.71 29.06
CA VAL A 136 18.33 1.49 29.51
C VAL A 136 19.17 1.99 28.33
N VAL A 137 19.42 1.14 27.33
CA VAL A 137 20.18 1.54 26.13
C VAL A 137 19.47 2.62 25.31
N VAL A 138 18.13 2.59 25.25
CA VAL A 138 17.36 3.66 24.57
C VAL A 138 17.44 4.95 25.38
N GLU A 139 17.23 4.88 26.70
CA GLU A 139 17.32 6.06 27.58
C GLU A 139 18.71 6.71 27.50
N ASP A 140 19.78 5.93 27.59
CA ASP A 140 21.16 6.40 27.45
C ASP A 140 21.37 7.10 26.11
N ARG A 141 20.91 6.48 25.02
CA ARG A 141 21.13 6.98 23.65
C ARG A 141 20.41 8.30 23.38
N PHE A 142 19.26 8.51 24.02
CA PHE A 142 18.45 9.71 23.84
C PHE A 142 18.59 10.71 25.01
N GLY A 143 19.45 10.44 25.99
CA GLY A 143 19.67 11.30 27.15
C GLY A 143 18.45 11.43 28.06
N LEU A 144 17.66 10.36 28.19
CA LEU A 144 16.46 10.34 29.02
C LEU A 144 16.80 9.96 30.47
N VAL A 145 15.88 10.28 31.39
CA VAL A 145 16.00 9.89 32.79
C VAL A 145 15.71 8.39 32.94
N HIS A 146 16.49 7.71 33.76
CA HIS A 146 16.26 6.31 34.12
C HIS A 146 15.25 6.20 35.26
N ASP A 147 13.99 6.06 34.90
CA ASP A 147 12.90 5.83 35.83
C ASP A 147 11.84 4.87 35.24
N ASP A 148 10.78 4.61 36.01
CA ASP A 148 9.67 3.74 35.61
C ASP A 148 8.58 4.47 34.80
N SER A 149 8.86 5.69 34.30
CA SER A 149 7.89 6.44 33.50
C SER A 149 7.63 5.76 32.14
N PRO A 150 6.43 5.91 31.56
CA PRO A 150 6.14 5.38 30.24
C PRO A 150 7.07 5.94 29.16
N LEU A 151 7.74 5.06 28.40
CA LEU A 151 8.56 5.43 27.25
C LEU A 151 7.76 5.20 25.96
N PHE A 152 7.44 6.29 25.26
CA PHE A 152 6.81 6.25 23.94
C PHE A 152 7.87 6.45 22.86
N CYS A 153 7.63 5.88 21.67
CA CYS A 153 8.50 6.06 20.51
C CYS A 153 7.69 6.28 19.25
N VAL A 154 8.27 7.02 18.31
CA VAL A 154 7.75 7.21 16.96
C VAL A 154 8.89 6.85 16.00
N ILE A 155 8.67 5.83 15.17
CA ILE A 155 9.58 5.44 14.10
C ILE A 155 8.78 5.49 12.81
N SER A 156 8.83 6.62 12.12
CA SER A 156 8.07 6.87 10.90
C SER A 156 8.83 7.76 9.94
N ARG A 157 8.39 7.81 8.68
CA ARG A 157 8.74 8.92 7.79
C ARG A 157 8.04 10.18 8.29
N LEU A 158 8.70 11.34 8.13
CA LEU A 158 8.10 12.65 8.33
C LEU A 158 7.69 13.17 6.95
N THR A 159 6.48 12.83 6.54
CA THR A 159 5.90 13.13 5.22
C THR A 159 4.52 13.71 5.37
#